data_AF-A0A933U8G9-F1
#
_entry.id   AF-A0A933U8G9-F1
#
_cell.length_a   1.000
_cell.length_b   1.000
_cell.length_c   1.000
_cell.angle_alpha   90.00
_cell.angle_beta   90.00
_cell.angle_gamma   90.00
#
_symmetry.space_group_name_H-M   'P 1'
#
loop_
_entity.id
_entity.type
_entity.pdbx_description
1 polymer ?
#
loop_
_entity_poly.entity_id
_entity_poly.type
_entity_poly.pdbx_seq_one_letter_code
_entity_poly.pdbx_strand_id
1 'polypeptide(L)'
;MKLQLEWGRPVRLVDASQENMLYGVDLSRVSEEAGIYIFGRQYGQKFEALYVGQALRLRTRVKQHLNNLKRMKHLDDAKTGKRVVLGGTLITRQGQRLEKCLDIAERALIRHFLSEGHDLVNKQGTKLRQHEILSSGKHRKRSFPKSIFVA
;
A
#
# COMPACT_ATOMS: atom_id res chain seq x y z
N MET A 1 6.78 19.88 -5.19
CA MET A 1 5.82 20.09 -4.08
C MET A 1 6.26 19.24 -2.90
N LYS A 2 6.32 19.80 -1.69
CA LYS A 2 6.62 19.06 -0.45
C LYS A 2 5.31 18.68 0.23
N LEU A 3 5.08 17.39 0.45
CA LEU A 3 3.91 16.87 1.15
C LEU A 3 4.29 16.41 2.56
N GLN A 4 3.34 16.46 3.47
CA GLN A 4 3.52 16.07 4.87
C GLN A 4 2.43 15.08 5.26
N LEU A 5 2.85 13.90 5.71
CA LEU A 5 1.98 12.88 6.28
C LEU A 5 2.33 12.70 7.75
N GLU A 6 1.31 12.73 8.60
CA GLU A 6 1.43 12.41 10.01
C GLU A 6 0.88 11.00 10.25
N TRP A 7 1.76 10.08 10.61
CA TRP A 7 1.41 8.67 10.77
C TRP A 7 0.90 8.37 12.18
N GLY A 8 -0.24 7.69 12.25
CA GLY A 8 -0.70 7.04 13.47
C GLY A 8 0.11 5.77 13.78
N ARG A 9 -0.23 5.13 14.90
CA ARG A 9 0.32 3.81 15.22
C ARG A 9 -0.34 2.74 14.33
N PRO A 10 0.39 1.67 13.95
CA PRO A 10 -0.23 0.50 13.32
C PRO A 10 -1.38 -0.05 14.19
N VAL A 11 -2.53 -0.27 13.58
CA VAL A 11 -3.68 -0.90 14.23
C VAL A 11 -3.75 -2.35 13.75
N ARG A 12 -3.70 -3.28 14.70
CA ARG A 12 -3.74 -4.71 14.41
C ARG A 12 -5.12 -5.10 13.89
N LEU A 13 -5.13 -5.89 12.82
CA LEU A 13 -6.32 -6.59 12.36
C LEU A 13 -6.46 -7.90 13.13
N VAL A 14 -7.70 -8.20 13.52
CA VAL A 14 -8.08 -9.41 14.26
C VAL A 14 -9.00 -10.26 13.40
N ASP A 15 -9.05 -11.56 13.64
CA ASP A 15 -10.04 -12.42 13.00
C ASP A 15 -11.46 -11.93 13.34
N ALA A 16 -12.31 -11.82 12.31
CA ALA A 16 -13.71 -11.43 12.45
C ALA A 16 -14.65 -12.43 11.76
N SER A 17 -14.22 -13.70 11.65
CA SER A 17 -14.97 -14.79 11.04
C SER A 17 -16.39 -14.95 11.62
N GLN A 18 -16.56 -14.67 12.93
CA GLN A 18 -17.86 -14.68 13.63
C GLN A 18 -18.85 -13.63 13.09
N GLU A 19 -18.36 -12.59 12.42
CA GLU A 19 -19.16 -11.52 11.82
C GLU A 19 -19.25 -11.67 10.28
N ASN A 20 -18.93 -12.85 9.75
CA ASN A 20 -18.82 -13.12 8.30
C ASN A 20 -17.82 -12.20 7.58
N MET A 21 -16.80 -11.72 8.29
CA MET A 21 -15.70 -10.92 7.74
C MET A 21 -14.36 -11.65 7.93
N LEU A 22 -13.39 -11.39 7.06
CA LEU A 22 -12.04 -11.96 7.25
C LEU A 22 -11.31 -11.26 8.39
N TYR A 23 -11.50 -9.95 8.54
CA TYR A 23 -10.76 -9.15 9.51
C TYR A 23 -11.61 -8.05 10.12
N GLY A 24 -11.44 -7.84 11.42
CA GLY A 24 -11.93 -6.70 12.19
C GLY A 24 -10.79 -5.76 12.58
N VAL A 25 -11.13 -4.52 12.91
CA VAL A 25 -10.18 -3.52 13.43
C VAL A 25 -10.89 -2.59 14.41
N ASP A 26 -10.16 -2.15 15.43
CA ASP A 26 -10.60 -1.03 16.26
C ASP A 26 -10.51 0.29 15.46
N LEU A 27 -11.63 0.68 14.87
CA LEU A 27 -11.74 1.87 14.02
C LEU A 27 -11.53 3.18 14.80
N SER A 28 -11.68 3.18 16.13
CA SER A 28 -11.45 4.38 16.95
C SER A 28 -9.98 4.83 16.88
N ARG A 29 -9.07 3.89 16.63
CA ARG A 29 -7.62 4.11 16.48
C ARG A 29 -7.20 4.54 15.07
N VAL A 30 -8.15 4.60 14.13
CA VAL A 30 -7.93 5.13 12.78
C VAL A 30 -8.48 6.57 12.73
N SER A 31 -7.65 7.49 12.23
CA SER A 31 -8.03 8.90 12.04
C SER A 31 -9.25 9.04 11.12
N GLU A 32 -10.08 10.07 11.36
CA GLU A 32 -11.17 10.45 10.45
C GLU A 32 -10.75 11.47 9.41
N GLU A 33 -9.53 11.96 9.49
CA GLU A 33 -9.01 12.98 8.58
C GLU A 33 -8.71 12.43 7.19
N ALA A 34 -8.49 13.33 6.23
CA ALA A 34 -8.05 12.99 4.90
C ALA A 34 -6.59 12.52 4.92
N GLY A 35 -6.27 11.49 4.12
CA GLY A 35 -4.91 10.96 4.10
C GLY A 35 -4.76 9.65 3.33
N ILE A 36 -3.70 8.92 3.67
CA ILE A 36 -3.35 7.62 3.11
C ILE A 36 -3.57 6.52 4.15
N TYR A 37 -4.11 5.38 3.74
CA TYR A 37 -4.11 4.14 4.52
C TYR A 37 -3.32 3.05 3.81
N ILE A 38 -2.64 2.22 4.58
CA ILE A 38 -1.84 1.11 4.08
C ILE A 38 -2.27 -0.14 4.84
N PHE A 39 -2.75 -1.16 4.12
CA PHE A 39 -2.83 -2.51 4.66
C PHE A 39 -1.52 -3.24 4.40
N GLY A 40 -1.05 -3.96 5.40
CA GLY A 40 0.20 -4.69 5.30
C GLY A 40 0.32 -5.79 6.34
N ARG A 41 1.47 -6.45 6.30
CA ARG A 41 1.87 -7.42 7.31
C ARG A 41 3.13 -6.95 8.04
N GLN A 42 3.23 -7.28 9.31
CA GLN A 42 4.42 -7.10 10.12
C GLN A 42 4.97 -8.47 10.55
N TYR A 43 6.24 -8.71 10.27
CA TYR A 43 6.97 -9.89 10.72
C TYR A 43 8.28 -9.47 11.37
N GLY A 44 8.41 -9.71 12.68
CA GLY A 44 9.48 -9.12 13.48
C GLY A 44 9.44 -7.59 13.41
N GLN A 45 10.55 -6.99 12.96
CA GLN A 45 10.68 -5.54 12.77
C GLN A 45 10.36 -5.08 11.33
N LYS A 46 10.08 -6.00 10.41
CA LYS A 46 9.83 -5.68 9.00
C LYS A 46 8.36 -5.45 8.74
N PHE A 47 8.04 -4.39 8.01
CA PHE A 47 6.71 -4.11 7.47
C PHE A 47 6.71 -4.36 5.96
N GLU A 48 5.70 -5.05 5.47
CA GLU A 48 5.45 -5.20 4.03
C GLU A 48 4.06 -4.66 3.70
N ALA A 49 4.02 -3.70 2.78
CA ALA A 49 2.78 -3.12 2.29
C ALA A 49 2.12 -4.06 1.28
N LEU A 50 0.81 -4.26 1.40
CA LEU A 50 0.01 -5.14 0.54
C LEU A 50 -1.06 -4.36 -0.22
N TYR A 51 -1.46 -3.21 0.31
CA TYR A 51 -2.34 -2.26 -0.37
C TYR A 51 -2.07 -0.85 0.14
N VAL A 52 -2.07 0.14 -0.76
CA VAL A 52 -2.02 1.56 -0.41
C VAL A 52 -3.28 2.22 -0.99
N GLY A 53 -3.97 3.03 -0.20
CA GLY A 53 -5.11 3.80 -0.70
C GLY A 53 -5.19 5.18 -0.09
N GLN A 54 -5.87 6.09 -0.78
CA GLN A 54 -6.22 7.41 -0.24
C GLN A 54 -7.70 7.53 0.15
N ALA A 55 -8.01 8.49 1.02
CA ALA A 55 -9.37 8.86 1.37
C ALA A 55 -9.47 10.30 1.87
N LEU A 56 -10.63 10.92 1.67
CA LEU A 56 -11.02 12.15 2.39
C LEU A 56 -11.41 11.86 3.84
N ARG A 57 -11.80 10.61 4.14
CA ARG A 57 -12.17 10.11 5.47
C ARG A 57 -11.57 8.72 5.67
N LEU A 58 -10.41 8.65 6.32
CA LEU A 58 -9.64 7.41 6.47
C LEU A 58 -10.45 6.30 7.17
N ARG A 59 -11.03 6.58 8.34
CA ARG A 59 -11.84 5.61 9.10
C ARG A 59 -12.96 4.97 8.27
N THR A 60 -13.76 5.79 7.59
CA THR A 60 -14.85 5.31 6.72
C THR A 60 -14.33 4.44 5.59
N ARG A 61 -13.22 4.84 4.97
CA ARG A 61 -12.66 4.09 3.85
C ARG A 61 -12.05 2.76 4.28
N VAL A 62 -11.38 2.71 5.44
CA VAL A 62 -10.87 1.48 6.04
C VAL A 62 -12.03 0.52 6.34
N LYS A 63 -13.11 1.01 6.97
CA LYS A 63 -14.31 0.20 7.23
C LYS A 63 -14.91 -0.39 5.95
N GLN A 64 -15.06 0.43 4.91
CA GLN A 64 -15.54 -0.04 3.60
C GLN A 64 -14.62 -1.08 2.96
N HIS A 65 -13.31 -0.93 3.15
CA HIS A 65 -12.34 -1.86 2.59
C HIS A 65 -12.43 -3.24 3.27
N LEU A 66 -12.55 -3.28 4.61
CA LEU A 66 -12.72 -4.51 5.37
C LEU A 66 -13.96 -5.32 4.94
N ASN A 67 -15.04 -4.62 4.59
CA ASN A 67 -16.28 -5.23 4.10
C ASN A 67 -16.17 -5.79 2.66
N ASN A 68 -15.04 -5.59 1.97
CA ASN A 68 -14.85 -6.07 0.61
C ASN A 68 -14.01 -7.35 0.60
N LEU A 69 -14.68 -8.50 0.60
CA LEU A 69 -14.05 -9.83 0.60
C LEU A 69 -12.98 -9.99 -0.48
N LYS A 70 -13.24 -9.51 -1.71
CA LYS A 70 -12.28 -9.64 -2.82
C LYS A 70 -10.97 -8.90 -2.54
N ARG A 71 -11.02 -7.74 -1.87
CA ARG A 71 -9.81 -6.99 -1.51
C ARG A 71 -9.09 -7.58 -0.32
N MET A 72 -9.86 -8.05 0.67
CA MET A 72 -9.30 -8.65 1.88
C MET A 72 -8.66 -10.01 1.65
N LYS A 73 -9.10 -10.74 0.62
CA LYS A 73 -8.52 -12.04 0.27
C LYS A 73 -7.01 -11.99 0.01
N HIS A 74 -6.49 -10.95 -0.64
CA HIS A 74 -5.03 -10.84 -0.82
C HIS A 74 -4.28 -10.61 0.50
N LEU A 75 -4.89 -9.85 1.41
CA LEU A 75 -4.32 -9.67 2.74
C LEU A 75 -4.29 -11.00 3.49
N ASP A 76 -5.32 -11.84 3.30
CA ASP A 76 -5.40 -13.17 3.87
C ASP A 76 -4.34 -14.11 3.29
N ASP A 77 -4.28 -14.22 1.96
CA ASP A 77 -3.38 -15.08 1.18
C ASP A 77 -1.89 -14.66 1.30
N ALA A 78 -1.60 -13.47 1.85
CA ALA A 78 -0.23 -12.99 2.03
C ALA A 78 0.59 -13.87 2.99
N LYS A 79 1.92 -13.77 2.89
CA LYS A 79 2.86 -14.50 3.77
C LYS A 79 2.57 -14.25 5.26
N THR A 80 3.01 -15.16 6.12
CA THR A 80 2.83 -15.08 7.59
C THR A 80 3.26 -13.75 8.18
N GLY A 81 2.51 -13.21 9.13
CA GLY A 81 2.81 -11.96 9.82
C GLY A 81 1.56 -11.29 10.36
N LYS A 82 1.71 -10.45 11.40
CA LYS A 82 0.59 -9.72 11.99
C LYS A 82 0.00 -8.78 10.93
N ARG A 83 -1.28 -8.94 10.64
CA ARG A 83 -2.01 -8.04 9.73
C ARG A 83 -2.27 -6.72 10.43
N VAL A 84 -1.97 -5.63 9.76
CA VAL A 84 -2.14 -4.28 10.31
C VAL A 84 -2.68 -3.33 9.26
N VAL A 85 -3.33 -2.27 9.73
CA VAL A 85 -3.59 -1.06 8.95
C VAL A 85 -2.83 0.11 9.56
N LEU A 86 -2.20 0.92 8.71
CA LEU A 86 -1.53 2.15 9.09
C LEU A 86 -2.25 3.32 8.41
N GLY A 87 -2.64 4.34 9.19
CA GLY A 87 -3.24 5.57 8.68
C GLY A 87 -2.26 6.74 8.81
N GLY A 88 -2.11 7.51 7.73
CA GLY A 88 -1.32 8.73 7.67
C GLY A 88 -2.17 9.91 7.25
N THR A 89 -2.39 10.87 8.14
CA THR A 89 -3.16 12.09 7.86
C THR A 89 -2.32 13.04 7.01
N LEU A 90 -2.93 13.58 5.94
CA LEU A 90 -2.26 14.50 5.04
C LEU A 90 -2.44 15.94 5.51
N ILE A 91 -1.32 16.60 5.82
CA ILE A 91 -1.29 17.99 6.25
C ILE A 91 -1.01 18.88 5.03
N THR A 92 -2.03 19.63 4.61
CA THR A 92 -1.90 20.59 3.50
C THR A 92 -1.45 21.95 3.98
N ARG A 93 -0.69 22.65 3.15
CA ARG A 93 -0.26 24.05 3.36
C ARG A 93 -1.07 24.99 2.49
N GLN A 94 -1.00 26.30 2.76
CA GLN A 94 -1.67 27.31 1.94
C GLN A 94 -1.32 27.14 0.45
N GLY A 95 -2.33 27.16 -0.41
CA GLY A 95 -2.20 26.94 -1.86
C GLY A 95 -2.15 25.47 -2.30
N GLN A 96 -2.08 24.50 -1.37
CA GLN A 96 -2.13 23.08 -1.72
C GLN A 96 -3.58 22.58 -1.80
N ARG A 97 -3.96 22.06 -2.97
CA ARG A 97 -5.26 21.40 -3.18
C ARG A 97 -5.21 19.98 -2.62
N LEU A 98 -6.07 19.68 -1.64
CA LEU A 98 -6.10 18.41 -0.92
C LEU A 98 -6.14 17.19 -1.85
N GLU A 99 -7.08 17.14 -2.79
CA GLU A 99 -7.26 16.02 -3.72
C GLU A 99 -5.98 15.75 -4.54
N LYS A 100 -5.38 16.81 -5.10
CA LYS A 100 -4.13 16.71 -5.86
C LYS A 100 -2.98 16.22 -4.98
N CYS A 101 -2.96 16.62 -3.71
CA CYS A 101 -1.93 16.19 -2.77
C CYS A 101 -2.11 14.72 -2.36
N LEU A 102 -3.35 14.26 -2.18
CA LEU A 102 -3.67 12.86 -1.98
C LEU A 102 -3.18 12.03 -3.17
N ASP A 103 -3.56 12.39 -4.40
CA ASP A 103 -3.19 11.64 -5.62
C ASP A 103 -1.67 11.48 -5.76
N ILE A 104 -0.94 12.54 -5.42
CA ILE A 104 0.52 12.55 -5.47
C ILE A 104 1.12 11.69 -4.34
N ALA A 105 0.58 11.77 -3.13
CA ALA A 105 1.03 10.97 -1.99
C ALA A 105 0.79 9.47 -2.20
N GLU A 106 -0.42 9.08 -2.63
CA GLU A 106 -0.76 7.68 -2.91
C GLU A 106 0.16 7.11 -3.99
N ARG A 107 0.30 7.83 -5.11
CA ARG A 107 1.15 7.42 -6.22
C ARG A 107 2.62 7.30 -5.82
N ALA A 108 3.12 8.23 -5.01
CA ALA A 108 4.51 8.20 -4.53
C ALA A 108 4.76 7.00 -3.61
N LEU A 109 3.85 6.71 -2.68
CA LEU A 109 3.97 5.58 -1.76
C LEU A 109 3.86 4.23 -2.48
N ILE A 110 2.93 4.09 -3.43
CA ILE A 110 2.84 2.88 -4.24
C ILE A 110 4.17 2.63 -4.98
N ARG A 111 4.74 3.66 -5.62
CA ARG A 111 6.03 3.54 -6.32
C ARG A 111 7.16 3.16 -5.39
N HIS A 112 7.25 3.79 -4.23
CA HIS A 112 8.27 3.50 -3.23
C HIS A 112 8.22 2.02 -2.81
N PHE A 113 7.05 1.53 -2.40
CA PHE A 113 6.92 0.13 -1.98
C PHE A 113 7.13 -0.87 -3.11
N LEU A 114 6.72 -0.55 -4.35
CA LEU A 114 7.06 -1.37 -5.51
C LEU A 114 8.58 -1.44 -5.74
N SER A 115 9.30 -0.33 -5.56
CA SER A 115 10.77 -0.30 -5.69
C SER A 115 11.48 -1.07 -4.58
N GLU A 116 10.87 -1.18 -3.40
CA GLU A 116 11.35 -2.02 -2.29
C GLU A 116 10.95 -3.50 -2.42
N GLY A 117 10.18 -3.86 -3.46
CA GLY A 117 9.78 -5.24 -3.74
C GLY A 117 8.57 -5.72 -2.94
N HIS A 118 7.76 -4.82 -2.39
CA HIS A 118 6.53 -5.17 -1.67
C HIS A 118 5.45 -5.70 -2.63
N ASP A 119 4.68 -6.70 -2.17
CA ASP A 119 3.63 -7.32 -2.99
C ASP A 119 2.27 -6.59 -2.95
N LEU A 120 2.27 -5.34 -3.45
CA LEU A 120 1.07 -4.50 -3.55
C LEU A 120 0.07 -5.04 -4.58
N VAL A 121 -1.22 -5.15 -4.26
CA VAL A 121 -2.23 -5.55 -5.27
C VAL A 121 -2.69 -4.45 -6.19
N ASN A 122 -2.67 -3.20 -5.72
CA ASN A 122 -3.18 -2.07 -6.48
C ASN A 122 -2.12 -1.48 -7.44
N LYS A 123 -1.52 -2.36 -8.26
CA LYS A 123 -0.56 -1.99 -9.32
C LYS A 123 -1.24 -1.30 -10.52
N GLN A 124 -2.58 -1.41 -10.64
CA GLN A 124 -3.34 -0.80 -11.73
C GLN A 124 -3.44 0.72 -11.53
N GLY A 125 -2.96 1.51 -12.50
CA GLY A 125 -2.89 2.98 -12.45
C GLY A 125 -1.50 3.54 -12.10
N THR A 126 -0.60 2.67 -11.62
CA THR A 126 0.81 2.95 -11.30
C THR A 126 1.73 2.07 -12.13
N LYS A 127 1.41 1.90 -13.42
CA LYS A 127 2.39 1.37 -14.38
C LYS A 127 3.63 2.24 -14.30
N LEU A 128 4.65 1.78 -13.58
CA LEU A 128 6.02 2.08 -13.94
C LEU A 128 6.13 1.70 -15.40
N ARG A 129 6.56 2.63 -16.26
CA ARG A 129 7.29 2.19 -17.45
C ARG A 129 8.53 1.51 -16.89
N GLN A 130 8.42 0.23 -16.56
CA GLN A 130 9.61 -0.59 -16.35
C GLN A 130 10.26 -0.64 -17.72
N HIS A 131 11.39 0.03 -17.84
CA HIS A 131 12.22 -0.15 -19.00
C HIS A 131 12.79 -1.57 -18.88
N GLU A 132 12.39 -2.45 -19.78
CA GLU A 132 12.95 -3.78 -19.90
C GLU A 132 14.08 -3.72 -20.93
N ILE A 133 15.29 -4.08 -20.52
CA ILE A 133 16.37 -4.35 -21.46
C ILE A 133 16.25 -5.82 -21.85
N LEU A 134 15.79 -6.08 -23.08
CA LEU A 134 15.86 -7.38 -23.71
C LEU A 134 17.25 -7.56 -24.31
N SER A 135 18.04 -8.47 -23.75
CA SER A 135 19.38 -8.78 -24.27
C SER A 135 19.31 -9.97 -25.22
N SER A 136 19.54 -9.73 -26.52
CA SER A 136 19.63 -10.75 -27.56
C SER A 136 21.00 -10.69 -28.25
N GLY A 137 21.50 -11.84 -28.74
CA GLY A 137 22.80 -11.94 -29.41
C GLY A 137 23.57 -13.22 -29.09
N LYS A 138 24.78 -13.37 -29.65
CA LYS A 138 25.70 -14.49 -29.36
C LYS A 138 26.55 -14.18 -28.13
N HIS A 139 25.95 -14.23 -26.93
CA HIS A 139 26.68 -14.18 -25.67
C HIS A 139 26.48 -15.48 -24.87
N ARG A 140 27.40 -15.78 -23.95
CA ARG A 140 27.24 -16.94 -23.05
C ARG A 140 26.11 -16.62 -22.07
N LYS A 141 25.08 -17.47 -21.99
CA LYS A 141 23.90 -17.28 -21.10
C LYS A 141 24.23 -17.05 -19.62
N ARG A 142 25.42 -17.45 -19.15
CA ARG A 142 25.90 -17.21 -17.78
C ARG A 142 26.52 -15.82 -17.58
N SER A 143 26.94 -15.17 -18.66
CA SER A 143 27.62 -13.87 -18.64
C SER A 143 26.66 -12.69 -18.72
N PHE A 144 25.43 -12.90 -19.23
CA PHE A 144 24.45 -11.83 -19.35
C PHE A 144 23.01 -12.36 -19.18
N PRO A 145 22.20 -11.77 -18.30
CA PRO A 145 20.80 -12.17 -18.13
C PRO A 145 19.96 -11.80 -19.35
N LYS A 146 18.92 -12.61 -19.63
CA LYS A 146 18.01 -12.40 -20.77
C LYS A 146 17.16 -11.14 -20.67
N SER A 147 16.77 -10.79 -19.45
CA SER A 147 15.99 -9.60 -19.14
C SER A 147 16.58 -8.91 -17.91
N ILE A 148 16.66 -7.58 -17.99
CA ILE A 148 17.07 -6.71 -16.89
C ILE A 148 15.96 -5.66 -16.72
N PHE A 149 15.44 -5.56 -15.51
CA PHE A 149 14.47 -4.53 -15.14
C PHE A 149 15.21 -3.28 -14.69
N VAL A 150 14.89 -2.14 -15.29
CA VAL A 150 15.46 -0.83 -14.93
C VAL A 150 14.35 0.09 -14.44
N ALA A 151 14.62 0.80 -13.34
CA ALA A 151 13.70 1.74 -12.68
C ALA A 151 13.56 3.06 -13.44
#